data_AF-A0A371DIP5-F1
#
_entry.id   AF-A0A371DIP5-F1
#
_cell.length_a   1.000
_cell.length_b   1.000
_cell.length_c   1.000
_cell.angle_alpha   90.00
_cell.angle_beta   90.00
_cell.angle_gamma   90.00
#
_symmetry.space_group_name_H-M   'P 1'
#
loop_
_entity.id
_entity.type
_entity.pdbx_description
1 polymer ?
#
loop_
_entity_poly.entity_id
_entity_poly.type
_entity_poly.pdbx_seq_one_letter_code
_entity_poly.pdbx_strand_id
1 'polypeptide(L)' 'PTAFSKHAILDAVTTHVVCGAQALLVADDVTFTNCLVVMRPKTTRSELPSRDDVRTNIHNKYIDFVDNVR' A
#
# COMPACT_ATOMS: atom_id res chain seq x y z
N PRO A 1 7.50 -7.25 -11.24
CA PRO A 1 7.15 -6.72 -12.59
C PRO A 1 8.14 -5.66 -13.06
N THR A 2 8.71 -5.83 -14.26
CA THR A 2 9.66 -4.88 -14.87
C THR A 2 8.96 -3.72 -15.58
N ALA A 3 7.66 -3.86 -15.86
CA ALA A 3 6.79 -2.85 -16.46
C ALA A 3 5.36 -2.98 -15.92
N PHE A 4 4.56 -1.93 -16.09
CA PHE A 4 3.14 -1.93 -15.78
C PHE A 4 2.37 -2.84 -16.74
N SER A 5 1.45 -3.64 -16.21
CA SER A 5 0.50 -4.44 -17.00
C SER A 5 -0.79 -4.63 -16.21
N LYS A 6 -1.94 -4.37 -16.84
CA LYS A 6 -3.27 -4.57 -16.24
C LYS A 6 -3.46 -6.01 -15.75
N HIS A 7 -2.97 -6.98 -16.53
CA HIS A 7 -3.05 -8.39 -16.18
C HIS A 7 -2.21 -8.73 -14.94
N ALA A 8 -0.98 -8.21 -14.86
CA ALA A 8 -0.11 -8.44 -13.70
C ALA A 8 -0.66 -7.82 -12.41
N ILE A 9 -1.36 -6.68 -12.51
CA ILE A 9 -2.04 -6.07 -11.35
C ILE A 9 -3.18 -6.97 -10.88
N LEU A 10 -4.02 -7.43 -11.81
CA LEU A 10 -5.14 -8.32 -11.47
C LEU A 10 -4.66 -9.59 -10.76
N ASP A 11 -3.59 -10.22 -11.27
CA ASP A 11 -3.01 -11.43 -10.67
C ASP A 11 -2.42 -11.17 -9.28
N ALA A 12 -1.69 -10.05 -9.10
CA ALA A 12 -1.12 -9.67 -7.81
C ALA A 12 -2.19 -9.36 -6.76
N VAL A 13 -3.24 -8.61 -7.13
CA VAL A 13 -4.36 -8.29 -6.24
C VAL A 13 -5.13 -9.57 -5.86
N THR A 14 -5.40 -10.45 -6.82
CA THR A 14 -6.06 -11.74 -6.56
C THR A 14 -5.24 -12.58 -5.58
N THR A 15 -3.93 -12.67 -5.79
CA THR A 15 -3.01 -13.38 -4.89
C THR A 15 -3.01 -12.76 -3.49
N HIS A 16 -2.99 -11.42 -3.40
CA HIS A 16 -3.04 -10.72 -2.12
C HIS A 16 -4.32 -11.03 -1.34
N VAL A 17 -5.48 -11.05 -2.02
CA VAL A 17 -6.77 -11.36 -1.39
C VAL A 17 -6.78 -12.79 -0.85
N VAL A 18 -6.40 -13.76 -1.66
CA VAL A 18 -6.44 -15.19 -1.29
C VAL A 18 -5.38 -15.53 -0.25
N CYS A 19 -4.11 -15.22 -0.51
CA CYS A 19 -3.01 -15.60 0.38
C CYS A 19 -2.96 -14.74 1.65
N GLY A 20 -3.43 -13.50 1.59
CA GLY A 20 -3.51 -12.60 2.74
C GLY A 20 -4.78 -12.76 3.56
N ALA A 21 -5.70 -13.67 3.19
CA ALA A 21 -7.02 -13.82 3.79
C ALA A 21 -7.77 -12.49 3.94
N GLN A 22 -7.66 -11.63 2.92
CA GLN A 22 -8.34 -10.33 2.91
C GLN A 22 -9.79 -10.49 2.46
N ALA A 23 -10.65 -9.56 2.87
CA ALA A 23 -12.00 -9.47 2.31
C ALA A 23 -11.94 -9.08 0.83
N LEU A 24 -12.78 -9.67 -0.02
CA LEU A 24 -12.83 -9.32 -1.44
C LEU A 24 -13.10 -7.83 -1.69
N LEU A 25 -13.84 -7.18 -0.78
CA LEU A 25 -14.16 -5.76 -0.80
C LEU A 25 -12.91 -4.86 -0.82
N VAL A 26 -11.73 -5.35 -0.39
CA VAL A 26 -10.48 -4.57 -0.44
C VAL A 26 -10.10 -4.16 -1.87
N ALA A 27 -10.54 -4.90 -2.88
CA ALA A 27 -10.30 -4.55 -4.28
C ALA A 27 -11.03 -3.25 -4.71
N ASP A 28 -12.12 -2.91 -4.02
CA ASP A 28 -12.88 -1.67 -4.23
C ASP A 28 -12.48 -0.55 -3.27
N ASP A 29 -11.54 -0.81 -2.34
CA ASP A 29 -11.07 0.19 -1.39
C ASP A 29 -10.19 1.24 -2.10
N VAL A 30 -10.62 2.50 -2.03
CA VAL A 30 -9.92 3.62 -2.68
C VAL A 30 -8.51 3.83 -2.14
N THR A 31 -8.28 3.52 -0.86
CA THR A 31 -6.95 3.68 -0.25
C THR A 31 -6.00 2.59 -0.72
N PHE A 32 -6.48 1.36 -0.85
CA PHE A 32 -5.72 0.25 -1.42
C PHE A 32 -5.38 0.49 -2.89
N THR A 33 -6.34 0.92 -3.71
CA THR A 33 -6.08 1.26 -5.12
C THR A 33 -5.09 2.41 -5.27
N ASN A 34 -5.14 3.43 -4.40
CA ASN A 34 -4.13 4.49 -4.35
C ASN A 34 -2.72 3.95 -4.07
N CYS A 35 -2.58 2.97 -3.16
CA CYS A 35 -1.30 2.31 -2.92
C CYS A 35 -0.77 1.62 -4.19
N LEU A 36 -1.63 0.93 -4.94
CA LEU A 36 -1.24 0.29 -6.21
C LEU A 36 -0.77 1.30 -7.26
N VAL A 37 -1.42 2.47 -7.34
CA VAL A 37 -1.05 3.54 -8.29
C VAL A 37 0.30 4.16 -7.94
N VAL A 38 0.59 4.33 -6.64
CA VAL A 38 1.86 4.92 -6.16
C VAL A 38 3.03 3.94 -6.30
N MET A 39 2.77 2.63 -6.18
CA MET A 39 3.80 1.61 -6.35
C MET A 39 4.37 1.60 -7.76
N ARG A 40 5.70 1.68 -7.86
CA ARG A 40 6.40 1.71 -9.15
C ARG A 40 6.78 0.29 -9.58
N PRO A 41 6.72 -0.01 -10.88
CA PRO A 41 7.44 -1.17 -11.40
C PRO A 41 8.91 -1.08 -11.00
N LYS A 42 9.49 -2.19 -10.54
CA LYS A 42 10.87 -2.30 -10.01
C LYS A 42 11.11 -1.76 -8.60
N THR A 43 10.07 -1.44 -7.81
CA THR A 43 10.24 -1.26 -6.36
C THR A 43 10.95 -2.49 -5.77
N THR A 44 12.07 -2.23 -5.12
CA THR A 44 12.90 -3.22 -4.45
C THR A 44 12.42 -3.45 -3.03
N ARG A 45 12.81 -4.59 -2.43
CA ARG A 45 12.41 -4.92 -1.06
C ARG A 45 12.88 -3.90 -0.04
N SER A 46 14.01 -3.24 -0.27
CA SER A 46 14.54 -2.17 0.60
C SER A 46 13.70 -0.88 0.56
N GLU A 47 12.90 -0.68 -0.49
CA GLU A 47 12.01 0.47 -0.60
C GLU A 47 10.61 0.17 -0.05
N LEU A 48 10.30 -1.10 0.24
CA LEU A 48 9.02 -1.48 0.84
C LEU A 48 9.04 -1.13 2.32
N PRO A 49 8.01 -0.42 2.83
CA PRO A 49 7.97 -0.04 4.23
C PRO A 49 7.79 -1.29 5.10
N SER A 50 8.55 -1.36 6.18
CA SER A 50 8.32 -2.33 7.25
C SER A 50 7.14 -1.90 8.12
N ARG A 51 6.68 -2.81 8.98
CA ARG A 51 5.65 -2.49 9.99
C ARG A 51 6.08 -1.33 10.89
N ASP A 52 7.36 -1.25 11.24
CA ASP A 52 7.88 -0.22 12.14
C ASP A 52 7.98 1.13 11.43
N ASP A 53 8.29 1.15 10.14
CA ASP A 53 8.24 2.37 9.31
C ASP A 53 6.81 2.92 9.24
N VAL A 54 5.82 2.05 8.99
CA VAL A 54 4.41 2.45 8.94
C VAL A 54 3.95 2.97 10.29
N ARG A 55 4.28 2.29 11.39
CA ARG A 55 3.94 2.72 12.75
C ARG A 55 4.54 4.09 13.07
N THR A 56 5.82 4.28 12.77
CA THR A 56 6.53 5.54 13.02
C THR A 56 5.92 6.67 12.20
N ASN A 57 5.62 6.42 10.93
CA ASN A 57 4.98 7.40 10.05
C ASN A 57 3.57 7.79 10.52
N ILE A 58 2.78 6.84 11.03
CA ILE A 58 1.48 7.14 11.65
C ILE A 58 1.65 8.06 12.86
N HIS A 59 2.59 7.75 13.75
CA HIS A 59 2.86 8.56 14.94
C HIS A 59 3.27 9.99 14.57
N ASN A 60 4.23 10.14 13.66
CA ASN A 60 4.72 11.44 13.23
C ASN A 60 3.62 12.29 12.61
N LYS A 61 2.84 11.71 11.67
CA LYS A 61 1.70 12.42 11.05
C LYS A 61 0.64 12.84 12.06
N TYR A 62 0.42 12.05 13.11
CA TYR A 62 -0.50 12.41 14.17
C TYR A 62 0.00 13.61 14.98
N ILE A 63 1.29 13.62 15.36
CA ILE A 63 1.91 14.75 16.06
C ILE A 63 1.86 16.01 15.19
N ASP A 64 2.27 15.91 13.92
CA ASP A 64 2.21 17.03 12.97
C ASP A 64 0.79 17.59 12.85
N PHE A 65 -0.23 16.73 12.76
CA PHE A 65 -1.62 17.16 12.72
C PHE A 65 -2.03 17.92 14.00
N VAL A 66 -1.70 17.38 15.18
CA VAL A 66 -2.03 18.02 16.46
C VAL A 66 -1.34 19.39 16.60
N ASP A 67 -0.08 19.49 16.18
CA ASP A 67 0.71 20.72 16.28
C ASP A 67 0.20 21.81 15.31
N ASN A 68 -0.33 21.43 14.15
CA ASN A 68 -0.86 22.36 13.14
C ASN A 68 -2.36 22.73 13.35
N VAL A 69 -3.07 22.03 14.23
CA VAL A 69 -4.47 22.34 14.58
C VAL A 69 -4.57 23.30 15.77
N ARG A 70 -3.47 23.52 16.50
CA ARG A 70 -3.33 24.56 17.51
C ARG A 70 -3.06 25.94 16.91
#